data_AF-A0A1Y1MN22-F1
#
_entry.id   AF-A0A1Y1MN22-F1
#
_cell.length_a   1.000
_cell.length_b   1.000
_cell.length_c   1.000
_cell.angle_alpha   90.00
_cell.angle_beta   90.00
_cell.angle_gamma   90.00
#
_symmetry.space_group_name_H-M   'P 1'
#
loop_
_entity.id
_entity.type
_entity.pdbx_description
1 polymer ?
#
loop_
_entity_poly.entity_id
_entity_poly.type
_entity_poly.pdbx_seq_one_letter_code
_entity_poly.pdbx_strand_id
1 'polypeptide(L)'
;MELDRLTWLFSAITIYTFLSASFCAARETVSARDPPCYFNPLCSCSKAVPDLGIVRCRDTSLSMVPQAINASKVFMLQLDNVGLRRLEPYFVQSTGLYKLSITHNPLPT
;
A
#
# COMPACT_ATOMS: atom_id res chain seq x y z
N MET A 1 51.40 18.83 1.43
CA MET A 1 50.48 19.49 2.39
C MET A 1 49.24 20.07 1.71
N GLU A 2 49.34 20.85 0.63
CA GLU A 2 48.15 21.39 -0.09
C GLU A 2 47.44 20.30 -0.92
N LEU A 3 48.22 19.50 -1.66
CA LEU A 3 47.73 18.41 -2.52
C LEU A 3 47.04 17.29 -1.72
N ASP A 4 47.58 16.98 -0.52
CA ASP A 4 46.98 16.00 0.40
C ASP A 4 45.63 16.50 0.94
N ARG A 5 45.51 17.80 1.20
CA ARG A 5 44.27 18.37 1.73
C ARG A 5 43.15 18.33 0.70
N LEU A 6 43.47 18.56 -0.59
CA LEU A 6 42.50 18.38 -1.68
C LEU A 6 42.08 16.91 -1.85
N THR A 7 43.00 15.94 -1.78
CA THR A 7 42.65 14.52 -1.94
C THR A 7 41.74 14.03 -0.82
N TRP A 8 41.97 14.46 0.43
CA TRP A 8 41.08 14.16 1.54
C TRP A 8 39.68 14.78 1.36
N LEU A 9 39.59 16.03 0.89
CA LEU A 9 38.31 16.68 0.63
C LEU A 9 37.52 15.97 -0.47
N PHE A 10 38.15 15.62 -1.59
CA PHE A 10 37.48 14.87 -2.65
C PHE A 10 37.01 13.50 -2.19
N SER A 11 37.81 12.81 -1.38
CA SER A 11 37.44 11.50 -0.82
C SER A 11 36.24 11.60 0.13
N ALA A 12 36.18 12.63 0.97
CA ALA A 12 35.05 12.85 1.86
C ALA A 12 33.76 13.20 1.09
N ILE A 13 33.88 14.03 0.05
CA ILE A 13 32.74 14.41 -0.81
C ILE A 13 32.20 13.19 -1.55
N THR A 14 33.06 12.35 -2.15
CA THR A 14 32.60 11.14 -2.84
C THR A 14 31.89 10.19 -1.88
N ILE A 15 32.47 9.91 -0.70
CA ILE A 15 31.83 9.07 0.32
C ILE A 15 30.46 9.63 0.72
N TYR A 16 30.36 10.95 0.95
CA TYR A 16 29.10 11.60 1.29
C TYR A 16 28.05 11.43 0.18
N THR A 17 28.44 11.64 -1.08
CA THR A 17 27.54 11.45 -2.23
C THR A 17 27.06 10.00 -2.36
N PHE A 18 27.95 9.01 -2.20
CA PHE A 18 27.58 7.59 -2.24
C PHE A 18 26.63 7.19 -1.11
N LEU A 19 26.86 7.69 0.10
CA LEU A 19 25.98 7.44 1.25
C LEU A 19 24.60 8.07 1.01
N SER A 20 24.53 9.31 0.53
CA SER A 20 23.24 9.98 0.25
C SER A 20 22.43 9.29 -0.84
N ALA A 21 23.06 8.85 -1.93
CA ALA A 21 22.41 8.14 -3.03
C ALA A 21 21.85 6.79 -2.57
N SER A 22 22.60 6.06 -1.73
CA SER A 22 22.15 4.80 -1.13
C SER A 22 20.94 5.00 -0.23
N PHE A 23 20.91 6.07 0.57
CA PHE A 23 19.76 6.41 1.42
C PHE A 23 18.53 6.86 0.62
N CYS A 24 18.70 7.58 -0.50
CA CYS A 24 17.61 7.92 -1.41
C CYS A 24 17.02 6.67 -2.09
N ALA A 25 17.87 5.78 -2.60
CA ALA A 25 17.43 4.53 -3.24
C ALA A 25 16.76 3.57 -2.24
N ALA A 26 17.28 3.48 -1.01
CA ALA A 26 16.64 2.68 0.05
C ALA A 26 15.28 3.25 0.50
N ARG A 27 15.06 4.56 0.32
CA ARG A 27 13.75 5.17 0.61
C ARG A 27 12.70 4.81 -0.44
N GLU A 28 13.12 4.53 -1.68
CA GLU A 28 12.22 4.08 -2.74
C GLU A 28 11.83 2.60 -2.60
N THR A 29 12.68 1.74 -2.02
CA THR A 29 12.36 0.31 -1.83
C THR A 29 11.32 0.05 -0.74
N VAL A 30 11.09 1.00 0.18
CA VAL A 30 10.01 0.93 1.18
C VAL A 30 8.64 1.28 0.58
N SER A 31 8.60 1.73 -0.68
CA SER A 31 7.36 2.07 -1.39
C SER A 31 7.34 1.45 -2.79
N ALA A 32 7.56 0.13 -2.88
CA ALA A 32 7.01 -0.61 -4.00
C ALA A 32 5.48 -0.41 -3.94
N ARG A 33 4.95 0.53 -4.74
CA ARG A 33 3.51 0.77 -4.83
C ARG A 33 2.85 -0.56 -5.15
N ASP A 34 2.08 -1.07 -4.18
CA ASP A 34 1.20 -2.21 -4.37
C ASP A 34 0.43 -2.04 -5.71
N PRO A 35 0.34 -3.08 -6.56
CA PRO A 35 -0.37 -2.97 -7.83
C PRO A 35 -1.84 -2.63 -7.64
N PRO A 36 -2.48 -2.04 -8.66
CA PRO A 36 -3.92 -1.79 -8.62
C PRO A 36 -4.70 -3.10 -8.51
N CYS A 37 -5.80 -3.07 -7.76
CA CYS A 37 -6.71 -4.20 -7.69
C CYS A 37 -7.48 -4.36 -9.01
N TYR A 38 -7.70 -5.59 -9.47
CA TYR A 38 -8.38 -5.85 -10.74
C TYR A 38 -9.84 -5.35 -10.77
N PHE A 39 -10.52 -5.33 -9.61
CA PHE A 39 -11.92 -4.91 -9.48
C PHE A 39 -12.08 -3.38 -9.36
N ASN A 40 -11.02 -2.67 -8.98
CA ASN A 40 -11.01 -1.21 -8.89
C ASN A 40 -9.56 -0.70 -8.94
N PRO A 41 -9.16 0.00 -10.01
CA PRO A 41 -7.79 0.49 -10.17
C PRO A 41 -7.41 1.60 -9.19
N LEU A 42 -8.39 2.21 -8.50
CA LEU A 42 -8.13 3.20 -7.45
C LEU A 42 -7.79 2.55 -6.09
N CYS A 43 -7.97 1.23 -5.96
CA CYS A 43 -7.54 0.48 -4.79
C CYS A 43 -6.18 -0.18 -5.04
N SER A 44 -5.42 -0.44 -3.96
CA SER A 44 -4.15 -1.15 -4.03
C SER A 44 -4.26 -2.55 -3.40
N CYS A 45 -3.63 -3.54 -4.05
CA CYS A 45 -3.62 -4.93 -3.65
C CYS A 45 -2.17 -5.43 -3.53
N SER A 46 -1.80 -6.09 -2.43
CA SER A 46 -0.40 -6.56 -2.26
C SER A 46 -0.04 -7.77 -3.12
N LYS A 47 -1.03 -8.45 -3.70
CA LYS A 47 -0.87 -9.65 -4.54
C LYS A 47 -1.88 -9.63 -5.69
N ALA A 48 -1.55 -10.38 -6.74
CA ALA A 48 -2.42 -10.59 -7.90
C ALA A 48 -3.35 -11.81 -7.68
N VAL A 49 -4.46 -11.83 -8.43
CA VAL A 49 -5.48 -12.91 -8.47
C VAL A 49 -4.82 -14.31 -8.44
N PRO A 50 -5.33 -15.28 -7.68
CA PRO A 50 -6.61 -15.30 -6.94
C PRO A 50 -6.54 -14.78 -5.49
N ASP A 51 -5.34 -14.49 -4.98
CA ASP A 51 -5.13 -14.06 -3.60
C ASP A 51 -4.79 -12.57 -3.59
N LEU A 52 -5.67 -11.73 -3.04
CA LEU A 52 -5.47 -10.28 -3.03
C LEU A 52 -4.51 -9.84 -1.91
N GLY A 53 -4.38 -10.65 -0.85
CA GLY A 53 -3.50 -10.34 0.28
C GLY A 53 -4.02 -9.13 1.07
N ILE A 54 -3.31 -8.00 1.01
CA ILE A 54 -3.71 -6.74 1.65
C ILE A 54 -4.43 -5.87 0.63
N VAL A 55 -5.67 -5.49 0.93
CA VAL A 55 -6.49 -4.61 0.11
C VAL A 55 -6.65 -3.27 0.83
N ARG A 56 -6.30 -2.18 0.15
CA ARG A 56 -6.49 -0.81 0.64
C ARG A 56 -7.27 0.00 -0.39
N CYS A 57 -8.43 0.49 0.01
CA CYS A 57 -9.23 1.43 -0.74
C CYS A 57 -9.42 2.69 0.11
N ARG A 58 -8.99 3.83 -0.41
CA ARG A 58 -9.10 5.12 0.28
C ARG A 58 -9.55 6.20 -0.70
N ASP A 59 -10.52 7.03 -0.29
CA ASP A 59 -11.03 8.15 -1.10
C ASP A 59 -11.51 7.68 -2.49
N THR A 60 -12.14 6.51 -2.53
CA THR A 60 -12.68 5.88 -3.75
C THR A 60 -14.21 5.85 -3.71
N SER A 61 -14.87 5.51 -4.82
CA SER A 61 -16.32 5.34 -4.85
C SER A 61 -16.70 3.86 -4.81
N LEU A 62 -16.98 3.33 -3.63
CA LEU A 62 -17.48 1.98 -3.38
C LEU A 62 -18.79 2.06 -2.59
N SER A 63 -19.92 1.96 -3.27
CA SER A 63 -21.24 1.94 -2.61
C SER A 63 -21.51 0.65 -1.83
N MET A 64 -20.84 -0.44 -2.22
CA MET A 64 -20.94 -1.78 -1.65
C MET A 64 -19.58 -2.48 -1.76
N VAL A 65 -19.34 -3.49 -0.91
CA VAL A 65 -18.12 -4.31 -0.98
C VAL A 65 -18.15 -5.17 -2.26
N PRO A 66 -17.12 -5.13 -3.13
CA PRO A 66 -17.09 -5.94 -4.35
C PRO A 66 -17.09 -7.45 -4.07
N GLN A 67 -17.85 -8.23 -4.86
CA GLN A 67 -17.87 -9.70 -4.76
C GLN A 67 -16.49 -10.34 -4.97
N ALA A 68 -15.61 -9.66 -5.71
CA ALA A 68 -14.20 -9.99 -5.85
C ALA A 68 -13.49 -10.27 -4.52
N ILE A 69 -13.83 -9.51 -3.48
CA ILE A 69 -13.24 -9.63 -2.14
C ILE A 69 -13.72 -10.91 -1.45
N ASN A 70 -15.01 -11.25 -1.60
CA ASN A 70 -15.60 -12.45 -1.01
C ASN A 70 -15.06 -13.74 -1.67
N ALA A 71 -14.78 -13.70 -2.97
CA ALA A 71 -14.26 -14.84 -3.72
C ALA A 71 -12.73 -15.03 -3.63
N SER A 72 -12.01 -14.12 -2.97
CA SER A 72 -10.54 -14.11 -2.92
C SER A 72 -10.01 -14.29 -1.49
N LYS A 73 -8.76 -14.77 -1.35
CA LYS A 73 -8.09 -14.74 -0.05
C LYS A 73 -7.59 -13.32 0.24
N VAL A 74 -8.12 -12.72 1.30
CA VAL A 74 -7.82 -11.37 1.76
C VAL A 74 -7.39 -11.46 3.22
N PHE A 75 -6.16 -11.03 3.50
CA PHE A 75 -5.59 -11.05 4.85
C PHE A 75 -5.91 -9.77 5.63
N MET A 76 -5.85 -8.61 4.96
CA MET A 76 -6.22 -7.32 5.55
C MET A 76 -7.09 -6.53 4.58
N LEU A 77 -8.20 -5.99 5.07
CA LEU A 77 -9.13 -5.17 4.31
C LEU A 77 -9.27 -3.80 4.98
N GLN A 78 -8.88 -2.75 4.25
CA GLN A 78 -9.03 -1.37 4.68
C GLN A 78 -9.91 -0.59 3.70
N LEU A 79 -11.07 -0.14 4.18
CA LEU A 79 -12.05 0.65 3.44
C LEU A 79 -12.21 2.00 4.16
N ASP A 80 -11.54 3.04 3.67
CA ASP A 80 -11.51 4.36 4.29
C ASP A 80 -12.11 5.43 3.38
N ASN A 81 -13.15 6.12 3.83
CA ASN A 81 -13.84 7.15 3.05
C ASN A 81 -14.18 6.70 1.62
N VAL A 82 -14.76 5.50 1.49
CA VAL A 82 -15.11 4.94 0.18
C VAL A 82 -16.58 5.17 -0.20
N GLY A 83 -17.33 5.87 0.64
CA GLY A 83 -18.77 6.09 0.42
C GLY A 83 -19.62 4.84 0.63
N LEU A 84 -19.14 3.89 1.45
CA LEU A 84 -19.84 2.64 1.72
C LEU A 84 -21.15 2.90 2.46
N ARG A 85 -22.28 2.47 1.88
CA ARG A 85 -23.63 2.71 2.44
C ARG A 85 -24.25 1.47 3.07
N ARG A 86 -23.81 0.29 2.66
CA ARG A 86 -24.32 -0.99 3.15
C ARG A 86 -23.19 -2.00 3.23
N LEU A 87 -23.26 -2.85 4.26
CA LEU A 87 -22.42 -4.02 4.41
C LEU A 87 -23.29 -5.25 4.19
N GLU A 88 -22.93 -6.08 3.22
CA GLU A 88 -23.62 -7.36 3.01
C GLU A 88 -23.31 -8.30 4.19
N PRO A 89 -24.30 -9.07 4.66
CA PRO A 89 -24.02 -10.15 5.60
C PRO A 89 -22.98 -11.12 5.03
N TYR A 90 -22.09 -11.61 5.89
CA TYR A 90 -21.12 -12.66 5.54
C TYR A 90 -20.12 -12.31 4.42
N PHE A 91 -19.95 -11.03 4.08
CA PHE A 91 -19.08 -10.57 2.97
C PHE A 91 -17.58 -10.91 3.12
N VAL A 92 -17.16 -11.35 4.31
CA VAL A 92 -15.78 -11.78 4.62
C VAL A 92 -15.68 -13.28 4.90
N GLN A 93 -16.79 -14.02 4.77
CA GLN A 93 -16.80 -15.45 5.03
C GLN A 93 -15.84 -16.16 4.06
N SER A 94 -14.99 -17.05 4.56
CA SER A 94 -14.02 -17.81 3.77
C SER A 94 -12.85 -17.03 3.13
N THR A 95 -12.67 -15.74 3.46
CA THR A 95 -11.57 -14.91 2.91
C THR A 95 -10.22 -15.10 3.63
N GLY A 96 -10.22 -15.62 4.86
CA GLY A 96 -9.02 -15.70 5.70
C GLY A 96 -8.62 -14.37 6.36
N LEU A 97 -9.57 -13.44 6.47
CA LEU A 97 -9.34 -12.09 6.99
C LEU A 97 -8.87 -12.10 8.44
N TYR A 98 -7.71 -11.49 8.67
CA TYR A 98 -7.16 -11.26 10.01
C TYR A 98 -7.48 -9.86 10.54
N LYS A 99 -7.55 -8.86 9.65
CA LYS A 99 -7.81 -7.47 10.03
C LYS A 99 -8.83 -6.81 9.09
N LEU A 100 -9.87 -6.23 9.69
CA LEU A 100 -10.88 -5.40 9.03
C LEU A 100 -10.83 -3.97 9.57
N SER A 101 -10.75 -2.99 8.68
CA SER A 101 -10.85 -1.57 9.03
C SER A 101 -11.85 -0.90 8.09
N ILE A 102 -12.95 -0.39 8.63
CA ILE A 102 -13.96 0.36 7.89
C ILE A 102 -14.12 1.70 8.60
N THR A 103 -13.64 2.77 7.96
CA THR A 103 -13.53 4.09 8.58
C THR A 103 -14.10 5.16 7.65
N HIS A 104 -14.68 6.21 8.22
CA HIS A 104 -15.21 7.37 7.47
C HIS A 104 -16.20 7.02 6.36
N ASN A 105 -17.06 6.02 6.56
CA ASN A 105 -18.10 5.66 5.60
C ASN A 105 -19.50 6.04 6.12
N PRO A 106 -20.43 6.45 5.23
CA PRO A 106 -21.81 6.82 5.59
C PRO A 106 -22.68 5.57 5.82
N LEU A 107 -22.26 4.69 6.74
CA LEU A 107 -23.03 3.52 7.12
C LEU A 107 -24.24 3.93 7.98
N PRO A 108 -25.41 3.30 7.78
CA PRO A 108 -26.56 3.51 8.66
C PRO A 108 -26.19 3.06 10.08
N THR A 109 -26.51 3.92 11.05
CA THR A 109 -26.42 3.65 12.49
C THR A 109 -27.55 2.75 12.95
#